data_AF-A0A2S5M5J9-F1
#
_entry.id   AF-A0A2S5M5J9-F1
#
_cell.length_a   1.000
_cell.length_b   1.000
_cell.length_c   1.000
_cell.angle_alpha   90.00
_cell.angle_beta   90.00
_cell.angle_gamma   90.00
#
_symmetry.space_group_name_H-M   'P 1'
#
loop_
_entity.id
_entity.type
_entity.pdbx_description
1 polymer ?
#
loop_
_entity_poly.entity_id
_entity_poly.type
_entity_poly.pdbx_seq_one_letter_code
_entity_poly.pdbx_strand_id
1 'polypeptide(L)'
;MTSQREFTISVMAAIISVVAMMVAASSLNRDIVALAAAAFATIVMASTLISNAKIWRTGTTSPIDALQTTTCFTALVYAWAAAAMLAIYLGTSVRWQHGWQYGTIFAVIALAHAYYIRMLAARVPSVSASSAVARAAQLALLQGTAAVLALTWMISIGKLSTPKGDWAANTIFVAGGVAIAVISAVIYRTHRHLTRQST
;
A
#
# COMPACT_ATOMS: atom_id res chain seq x y z
N MET A 1 15.66 -5.47 -13.57
CA MET A 1 15.10 -4.40 -14.44
C MET A 1 13.57 -4.34 -14.48
N THR A 2 12.81 -5.44 -14.28
CA THR A 2 11.33 -5.38 -14.31
C THR A 2 10.71 -4.65 -13.11
N SER A 3 11.28 -4.76 -11.91
CA SER A 3 10.72 -4.12 -10.70
C SER A 3 10.72 -2.59 -10.75
N GLN A 4 11.76 -1.98 -11.33
CA GLN A 4 11.88 -0.52 -11.38
C GLN A 4 10.81 0.12 -12.28
N ARG A 5 10.52 -0.50 -13.44
CA ARG A 5 9.45 -0.03 -14.34
C ARG A 5 8.10 -0.05 -13.65
N GLU A 6 7.73 -1.18 -13.05
CA GLU A 6 6.45 -1.35 -12.35
C GLU A 6 6.29 -0.38 -11.18
N PHE A 7 7.38 -0.15 -10.43
CA PHE A 7 7.38 0.82 -9.35
C PHE A 7 7.20 2.26 -9.88
N THR A 8 7.91 2.65 -10.93
CA THR A 8 7.76 3.98 -11.56
C THR A 8 6.33 4.21 -12.05
N ILE A 9 5.71 3.22 -12.72
CA ILE A 9 4.31 3.30 -13.16
C ILE A 9 3.39 3.54 -11.95
N SER A 10 3.60 2.80 -10.85
CA SER A 10 2.81 2.95 -9.64
C SER A 10 2.98 4.32 -8.99
N VAL A 11 4.19 4.89 -9.00
CA VAL A 11 4.46 6.26 -8.51
C VAL A 11 3.73 7.30 -9.36
N MET A 12 3.79 7.18 -10.68
CA MET A 12 3.06 8.08 -11.58
C MET A 12 1.54 7.99 -11.34
N ALA A 13 1.01 6.77 -11.21
CA ALA A 13 -0.40 6.55 -10.89
C ALA A 13 -0.79 7.14 -9.52
N ALA A 14 0.09 7.07 -8.51
CA ALA A 14 -0.13 7.69 -7.22
C ALA A 14 -0.25 9.22 -7.35
N ILE A 15 0.67 9.86 -8.05
CA ILE A 15 0.66 11.32 -8.25
C ILE A 15 -0.59 11.75 -9.01
N ILE A 16 -0.88 11.09 -10.14
CA ILE A 16 -2.04 11.40 -10.99
C ILE A 16 -3.34 11.23 -10.20
N SER A 17 -3.48 10.13 -9.44
CA SER A 17 -4.69 9.89 -8.65
C SER A 17 -4.87 10.92 -7.54
N VAL A 18 -3.82 11.33 -6.83
CA VAL A 18 -3.91 12.38 -5.79
C VAL A 18 -4.42 13.70 -6.40
N VAL A 19 -3.86 14.12 -7.54
CA VAL A 19 -4.29 15.34 -8.23
C VAL A 19 -5.75 15.22 -8.68
N ALA A 20 -6.12 14.11 -9.33
CA ALA A 20 -7.48 13.87 -9.79
C ALA A 20 -8.49 13.87 -8.63
N MET A 21 -8.14 13.20 -7.51
CA MET A 21 -8.98 13.16 -6.31
C MET A 21 -9.14 14.54 -5.67
N MET A 22 -8.08 15.33 -5.58
CA MET A 22 -8.13 16.69 -5.03
C MET A 22 -9.03 17.62 -5.88
N VAL A 23 -8.88 17.57 -7.21
CA VAL A 23 -9.71 18.36 -8.14
C VAL A 23 -11.18 17.93 -8.05
N ALA A 24 -11.46 16.62 -8.06
CA ALA A 24 -12.81 16.09 -7.94
C ALA A 24 -13.45 16.36 -6.57
N ALA A 25 -12.68 16.31 -5.49
CA ALA A 25 -13.16 16.62 -4.15
C ALA A 25 -13.56 18.09 -4.01
N SER A 26 -12.88 19.01 -4.70
CA SER A 26 -13.25 20.44 -4.73
C SER A 26 -14.64 20.69 -5.31
N SER A 27 -15.13 19.82 -6.20
CA SER A 27 -16.49 19.84 -6.74
C SER A 27 -17.43 18.80 -6.09
N LEU A 28 -17.02 18.19 -4.98
CA LEU A 28 -17.74 17.14 -4.26
C LEU A 28 -18.12 15.92 -5.13
N ASN A 29 -17.39 15.68 -6.22
CA ASN A 29 -17.64 14.56 -7.12
C ASN A 29 -17.06 13.26 -6.56
N ARG A 30 -17.91 12.50 -5.86
CA ARG A 30 -17.52 11.27 -5.16
C ARG A 30 -17.10 10.15 -6.11
N ASP A 31 -17.74 10.08 -7.28
CA ASP A 31 -17.53 9.00 -8.25
C ASP A 31 -16.14 9.09 -8.89
N ILE A 32 -15.71 10.30 -9.25
CA ILE A 32 -14.35 10.51 -9.79
C ILE A 32 -13.29 10.24 -8.72
N VAL A 33 -13.51 10.62 -7.45
CA VAL A 33 -12.60 10.28 -6.34
C VAL A 33 -12.49 8.76 -6.18
N ALA A 34 -13.62 8.04 -6.23
CA ALA A 34 -13.65 6.58 -6.15
C ALA A 34 -12.92 5.92 -7.33
N LEU A 35 -13.18 6.39 -8.56
CA LEU A 35 -12.53 5.89 -9.75
C LEU A 35 -11.02 6.10 -9.73
N ALA A 36 -10.57 7.30 -9.35
CA ALA A 36 -9.13 7.62 -9.28
C ALA A 36 -8.41 6.78 -8.21
N ALA A 37 -9.04 6.60 -7.04
CA ALA A 37 -8.50 5.74 -5.98
C ALA A 37 -8.45 4.25 -6.40
N ALA A 38 -9.52 3.75 -7.02
CA ALA A 38 -9.59 2.39 -7.53
C ALA A 38 -8.58 2.13 -8.64
N ALA A 39 -8.36 3.10 -9.54
CA ALA A 39 -7.36 3.03 -10.60
C ALA A 39 -5.95 2.90 -10.03
N PHE A 40 -5.58 3.75 -9.05
CA PHE A 40 -4.29 3.62 -8.37
C PHE A 40 -4.13 2.27 -7.67
N ALA A 41 -5.13 1.85 -6.87
CA ALA A 41 -5.09 0.57 -6.17
C ALA A 41 -4.91 -0.60 -7.15
N THR A 42 -5.63 -0.59 -8.27
CA THR A 42 -5.53 -1.62 -9.30
C THR A 42 -4.13 -1.67 -9.91
N ILE A 43 -3.58 -0.50 -10.26
CA ILE A 43 -2.25 -0.39 -10.86
C ILE A 43 -1.18 -0.89 -9.88
N VAL A 44 -1.18 -0.43 -8.63
CA VAL A 44 -0.15 -0.82 -7.65
C VAL A 44 -0.22 -2.31 -7.30
N MET A 45 -1.43 -2.87 -7.23
CA MET A 45 -1.64 -4.32 -7.06
C MET A 45 -1.11 -5.11 -8.26
N ALA A 46 -1.47 -4.70 -9.48
CA ALA A 46 -1.01 -5.33 -10.70
C ALA A 46 0.51 -5.28 -10.83
N SER A 47 1.12 -4.11 -10.63
CA SER A 47 2.57 -3.91 -10.63
C SER A 47 3.28 -4.76 -9.58
N THR A 48 2.69 -4.91 -8.38
CA THR A 48 3.22 -5.78 -7.33
C THR A 48 3.18 -7.27 -7.76
N LEU A 49 2.05 -7.71 -8.31
CA LEU A 49 1.86 -9.07 -8.80
C LEU A 49 2.79 -9.38 -9.98
N ILE A 50 2.90 -8.49 -10.96
CA ILE A 50 3.78 -8.64 -12.13
C ILE A 50 5.25 -8.72 -11.68
N SER A 51 5.66 -7.86 -10.75
CA SER A 51 7.02 -7.86 -10.20
C SER A 51 7.36 -9.17 -9.50
N ASN A 52 6.42 -9.74 -8.74
CA ASN A 52 6.62 -10.99 -8.00
C ASN A 52 6.36 -12.26 -8.83
N ALA A 53 5.56 -12.19 -9.89
CA ALA A 53 5.30 -13.33 -10.78
C ALA A 53 6.58 -13.85 -11.43
N LYS A 54 7.54 -12.96 -11.75
CA LYS A 54 8.86 -13.37 -12.24
C LYS A 54 9.63 -14.16 -11.19
N ILE A 55 9.61 -13.70 -9.93
CA ILE A 55 10.27 -14.38 -8.81
C ILE A 55 9.69 -15.78 -8.63
N TRP A 56 8.36 -15.91 -8.69
CA TRP A 56 7.68 -17.22 -8.55
C TRP A 56 7.94 -18.19 -9.70
N ARG A 57 8.37 -17.68 -10.87
CA ARG A 57 8.72 -18.53 -12.02
C ARG A 57 10.16 -19.00 -11.98
N THR A 58 11.09 -18.13 -11.57
CA THR A 58 12.53 -18.43 -11.67
C THR A 58 13.15 -18.89 -10.36
N GLY A 59 12.65 -18.45 -9.20
CA GLY A 59 13.24 -18.76 -7.89
C GLY A 59 14.59 -18.09 -7.60
N THR A 60 15.12 -17.31 -8.54
CA THR A 60 16.52 -16.84 -8.54
C THR A 60 16.77 -15.53 -7.79
N THR A 61 15.95 -15.18 -6.79
CA THR A 61 16.06 -13.91 -6.06
C THR A 61 16.28 -14.15 -4.57
N SER A 62 17.16 -13.36 -3.95
CA SER A 62 17.36 -13.39 -2.49
C SER A 62 16.04 -13.03 -1.76
N PRO A 63 15.68 -13.73 -0.67
CA PRO A 63 14.51 -13.39 0.13
C PRO A 63 14.50 -11.94 0.63
N ILE A 64 15.68 -11.36 0.91
CA ILE A 64 15.82 -9.96 1.33
C ILE A 64 15.43 -9.01 0.20
N ASP A 65 15.95 -9.24 -1.01
CA ASP A 65 15.69 -8.38 -2.17
C ASP A 65 14.22 -8.42 -2.58
N ALA A 66 13.61 -9.62 -2.52
CA ALA A 66 12.20 -9.82 -2.78
C ALA A 66 11.32 -9.07 -1.75
N LEU A 67 11.69 -9.14 -0.47
CA LEU A 67 11.01 -8.43 0.60
C LEU A 67 11.15 -6.91 0.44
N GLN A 68 12.36 -6.40 0.21
CA GLN A 68 12.61 -4.98 0.00
C GLN A 68 11.78 -4.45 -1.16
N THR A 69 11.86 -5.09 -2.33
CA THR A 69 11.14 -4.68 -3.54
C THR A 69 9.64 -4.61 -3.31
N THR A 70 9.08 -5.62 -2.64
CA THR A 70 7.64 -5.67 -2.40
C THR A 70 7.21 -4.67 -1.32
N THR A 71 8.05 -4.44 -0.30
CA THR A 71 7.80 -3.45 0.77
C THR A 71 7.78 -2.02 0.22
N CYS A 72 8.51 -1.72 -0.86
CA CYS A 72 8.42 -0.42 -1.53
C CYS A 72 6.99 -0.11 -1.99
N PHE A 73 6.23 -1.10 -2.49
CA PHE A 73 4.84 -0.89 -2.87
C PHE A 73 3.95 -0.63 -1.65
N THR A 74 4.16 -1.31 -0.52
CA THR A 74 3.47 -1.02 0.75
C THR A 74 3.73 0.42 1.19
N ALA A 75 4.99 0.86 1.18
CA ALA A 75 5.37 2.23 1.53
C ALA A 75 4.70 3.25 0.60
N LEU A 76 4.64 2.97 -0.70
CA LEU A 76 3.99 3.81 -1.70
C LEU A 76 2.49 3.95 -1.46
N VAL A 77 1.78 2.87 -1.10
CA VAL A 77 0.33 2.93 -0.79
C VAL A 77 0.08 3.84 0.42
N TYR A 78 0.88 3.75 1.48
CA TYR A 78 0.75 4.67 2.62
C TYR A 78 1.12 6.10 2.27
N ALA A 79 2.17 6.31 1.47
CA ALA A 79 2.55 7.65 1.01
C ALA A 79 1.44 8.29 0.16
N TRP A 80 0.83 7.50 -0.74
CA TRP A 80 -0.34 7.91 -1.52
C TRP A 80 -1.52 8.26 -0.61
N ALA A 81 -1.86 7.41 0.36
CA ALA A 81 -2.96 7.66 1.27
C ALA A 81 -2.73 8.92 2.10
N ALA A 82 -1.51 9.15 2.59
CA ALA A 82 -1.12 10.37 3.28
C ALA A 82 -1.30 11.61 2.40
N ALA A 83 -0.76 11.57 1.19
CA ALA A 83 -0.86 12.68 0.24
C ALA A 83 -2.31 12.98 -0.15
N ALA A 84 -3.11 11.95 -0.46
CA ALA A 84 -4.52 12.09 -0.79
C ALA A 84 -5.33 12.69 0.37
N MET A 85 -5.13 12.19 1.60
CA MET A 85 -5.79 12.71 2.79
C MET A 85 -5.46 14.19 3.02
N LEU A 86 -4.17 14.55 3.01
CA LEU A 86 -3.74 15.92 3.25
C LEU A 86 -4.20 16.85 2.12
N ALA A 87 -4.06 16.44 0.86
CA ALA A 87 -4.50 17.23 -0.30
C ALA A 87 -6.00 17.53 -0.26
N ILE A 88 -6.84 16.53 0.04
CA ILE A 88 -8.29 16.73 0.09
C ILE A 88 -8.68 17.57 1.31
N TYR A 89 -8.27 17.18 2.51
CA TYR A 89 -8.80 17.78 3.75
C TYR A 89 -8.17 19.14 4.11
N LEU A 90 -6.96 19.43 3.62
CA LEU A 90 -6.33 20.75 3.78
C LEU A 90 -6.48 21.63 2.54
N GLY A 91 -6.60 21.04 1.35
CA GLY A 91 -6.62 21.77 0.08
C GLY A 91 -8.01 22.02 -0.52
N THR A 92 -9.09 21.47 0.05
CA THR A 92 -10.45 21.62 -0.49
C THR A 92 -11.47 22.07 0.57
N SER A 93 -12.73 22.23 0.15
CA SER A 93 -13.86 22.53 1.05
C SER A 93 -14.36 21.32 1.85
N VAL A 94 -13.90 20.10 1.54
CA VAL A 94 -14.28 18.88 2.27
C VAL A 94 -13.74 18.93 3.70
N ARG A 95 -14.63 18.86 4.70
CA ARG A 95 -14.26 18.94 6.11
C ARG A 95 -14.48 17.63 6.86
N TRP A 96 -13.43 17.17 7.51
CA TRP A 96 -13.49 16.14 8.54
C TRP A 96 -12.41 16.42 9.58
N GLN A 97 -12.81 16.56 10.84
CA GLN A 97 -11.92 17.01 11.93
C GLN A 97 -10.69 16.12 12.15
N HIS A 98 -10.75 14.85 11.71
CA HIS A 98 -9.67 13.88 11.84
C HIS A 98 -8.86 13.69 10.55
N GLY A 99 -9.22 14.34 9.45
CA GLY A 99 -8.59 14.10 8.13
C GLY A 99 -7.08 14.31 8.15
N TRP A 100 -6.60 15.37 8.79
CA TRP A 100 -5.17 15.63 8.94
C TRP A 100 -4.47 14.59 9.83
N GLN A 101 -5.13 14.12 10.90
CA GLN A 101 -4.55 13.13 11.82
C GLN A 101 -4.26 11.82 11.09
N TYR A 102 -5.25 11.32 10.33
CA TYR A 102 -5.06 10.13 9.51
C TYR A 102 -4.02 10.33 8.42
N GLY A 103 -4.00 11.49 7.76
CA GLY A 103 -2.97 11.84 6.78
C GLY A 103 -1.55 11.77 7.36
N THR A 104 -1.32 12.37 8.54
CA THR A 104 -0.04 12.33 9.23
C THR A 104 0.33 10.93 9.70
N ILE A 105 -0.62 10.15 10.22
CA ILE A 105 -0.38 8.75 10.62
C ILE A 105 0.09 7.93 9.42
N PHE A 106 -0.56 8.06 8.27
CA PHE A 106 -0.12 7.37 7.05
C PHE A 106 1.26 7.81 6.58
N ALA A 107 1.60 9.11 6.70
CA ALA A 107 2.94 9.59 6.38
C ALA A 107 4.00 8.93 7.28
N VAL A 108 3.74 8.84 8.58
CA VAL A 108 4.63 8.17 9.54
C VAL A 108 4.79 6.69 9.19
N ILE A 109 3.71 5.99 8.85
CA ILE A 109 3.77 4.58 8.45
C ILE A 109 4.58 4.41 7.16
N ALA A 110 4.39 5.27 6.16
CA ALA A 110 5.17 5.25 4.93
C ALA A 110 6.68 5.44 5.20
N LEU A 111 7.03 6.41 6.04
CA LEU A 111 8.41 6.67 6.46
C LEU A 111 9.00 5.50 7.25
N ALA A 112 8.23 4.86 8.12
CA ALA A 112 8.67 3.67 8.85
C ALA A 112 9.01 2.51 7.90
N HIS A 113 8.21 2.29 6.85
CA HIS A 113 8.53 1.30 5.81
C HIS A 113 9.77 1.68 5.01
N ALA A 114 9.90 2.95 4.61
CA ALA A 114 11.10 3.45 3.91
C ALA A 114 12.37 3.29 4.76
N TYR A 115 12.30 3.59 6.05
CA TYR A 115 13.38 3.36 7.01
C TYR A 115 13.73 1.87 7.11
N TYR A 116 12.73 1.01 7.25
CA TYR A 116 12.92 -0.45 7.29
C TYR A 116 13.61 -0.98 6.02
N ILE A 117 13.22 -0.51 4.83
CA ILE A 117 13.87 -0.87 3.56
C ILE A 117 15.35 -0.46 3.57
N ARG A 118 15.69 0.75 4.04
CA ARG A 118 17.09 1.18 4.15
C ARG A 118 17.88 0.31 5.12
N MET A 119 17.27 -0.09 6.25
CA MET A 119 17.91 -1.01 7.19
C MET A 119 18.16 -2.39 6.59
N LEU A 120 17.26 -2.89 5.74
CA LEU A 120 17.47 -4.15 5.03
C LEU A 120 18.62 -4.06 4.02
N ALA A 121 18.76 -2.94 3.31
CA ALA A 121 19.81 -2.74 2.30
C ALA A 121 21.23 -2.67 2.91
N ALA A 122 21.35 -2.26 4.17
CA ALA A 122 22.63 -2.09 4.86
C ALA A 122 23.19 -3.38 5.51
N ARG A 123 22.49 -4.52 5.46
CA ARG A 123 22.90 -5.75 6.18
C ARG A 123 23.66 -6.75 5.28
N VAL A 124 24.79 -7.24 5.78
CA VAL A 124 25.54 -8.38 5.23
C VAL A 124 24.76 -9.69 5.50
N PRO A 125 24.71 -10.66 4.56
CA PRO A 125 23.96 -11.90 4.76
C PRO A 125 24.52 -12.68 5.94
N SER A 126 23.80 -12.68 7.05
CA SER A 126 24.09 -13.53 8.22
C SER A 126 22.89 -14.44 8.47
N VAL A 127 23.09 -15.52 9.24
CA VAL A 127 22.02 -16.43 9.66
C VAL A 127 20.87 -15.69 10.36
N SER A 128 21.13 -14.53 10.99
CA SER A 128 20.09 -13.68 11.57
C SER A 128 19.10 -13.12 10.53
N ALA A 129 19.52 -12.97 9.28
CA ALA A 129 18.74 -12.34 8.22
C ALA A 129 17.56 -13.21 7.76
N SER A 130 17.67 -14.56 7.78
CA SER A 130 16.57 -15.45 7.43
C SER A 130 15.42 -15.36 8.43
N SER A 131 15.73 -15.32 9.72
CA SER A 131 14.75 -15.17 10.80
C SER A 131 14.06 -13.80 10.75
N ALA A 132 14.79 -12.74 10.40
CA ALA A 132 14.24 -11.40 10.25
C ALA A 132 13.27 -11.31 9.07
N VAL A 133 13.61 -11.91 7.92
CA VAL A 133 12.72 -11.98 6.74
C VAL A 133 11.44 -12.76 7.07
N ALA A 134 11.54 -13.88 7.80
CA ALA A 134 10.37 -14.66 8.20
C ALA A 134 9.42 -13.86 9.11
N ARG A 135 9.97 -13.16 10.12
CA ARG A 135 9.17 -12.28 11.00
C ARG A 135 8.52 -11.14 10.22
N ALA A 136 9.24 -10.53 9.29
CA ALA A 136 8.68 -9.47 8.45
C ALA A 136 7.53 -9.98 7.57
N ALA A 137 7.65 -11.17 6.99
CA ALA A 137 6.56 -11.79 6.23
C ALA A 137 5.33 -12.10 7.10
N GLN A 138 5.53 -12.53 8.36
CA GLN A 138 4.44 -12.74 9.33
C GLN A 138 3.77 -11.41 9.72
N LEU A 139 4.55 -10.35 9.98
CA LEU A 139 4.01 -9.02 10.26
C LEU A 139 3.23 -8.46 9.08
N ALA A 140 3.73 -8.64 7.85
CA ALA A 140 3.01 -8.25 6.64
C ALA A 140 1.68 -9.01 6.53
N LEU A 141 1.66 -10.33 6.81
CA LEU A 141 0.43 -11.12 6.82
C LEU A 141 -0.56 -10.59 7.88
N LEU A 142 -0.10 -10.34 9.11
CA LEU A 142 -0.93 -9.79 10.18
C LEU A 142 -1.53 -8.44 9.79
N GLN A 143 -0.74 -7.55 9.19
CA GLN A 143 -1.20 -6.26 8.66
C GLN A 143 -2.26 -6.43 7.56
N GLY A 144 -2.05 -7.39 6.66
CA GLY A 144 -3.03 -7.72 5.61
C GLY A 144 -4.35 -8.23 6.21
N THR A 145 -4.28 -9.12 7.21
CA THR A 145 -5.46 -9.61 7.93
C THR A 145 -6.19 -8.48 8.65
N ALA A 146 -5.45 -7.60 9.34
CA ALA A 146 -6.02 -6.45 10.00
C ALA A 146 -6.72 -5.50 9.00
N ALA A 147 -6.13 -5.28 7.82
CA ALA A 147 -6.75 -4.51 6.75
C ALA A 147 -8.07 -5.14 6.28
N VAL A 148 -8.09 -6.46 6.03
CA VAL A 148 -9.33 -7.17 5.64
C VAL A 148 -10.41 -7.02 6.72
N LEU A 149 -10.07 -7.26 7.99
CA LEU A 149 -11.03 -7.13 9.09
C LEU A 149 -11.59 -5.70 9.21
N ALA A 150 -10.73 -4.69 9.08
CA ALA A 150 -11.14 -3.29 9.11
C ALA A 150 -12.06 -2.94 7.93
N LEU A 151 -11.78 -3.45 6.73
CA LEU A 151 -12.63 -3.26 5.55
C LEU A 151 -13.98 -3.93 5.72
N THR A 152 -14.02 -5.18 6.18
CA THR A 152 -15.27 -5.91 6.46
C THR A 152 -16.11 -5.14 7.46
N TRP A 153 -15.51 -4.71 8.58
CA TRP A 153 -16.18 -3.89 9.57
C TRP A 153 -16.77 -2.60 8.97
N MET A 154 -15.95 -1.86 8.21
CA MET A 154 -16.34 -0.59 7.60
C MET A 154 -17.53 -0.76 6.63
N ILE A 155 -17.52 -1.82 5.82
CA ILE A 155 -18.63 -2.17 4.93
C ILE A 155 -19.87 -2.53 5.75
N SER A 156 -19.74 -3.36 6.79
CA SER A 156 -20.86 -3.80 7.64
C SER A 156 -21.59 -2.64 8.33
N ILE A 157 -20.89 -1.56 8.69
CA ILE A 157 -21.50 -0.38 9.32
C ILE A 157 -21.95 0.69 8.30
N GLY A 158 -21.95 0.38 7.00
CA GLY A 158 -22.47 1.26 5.95
C GLY A 158 -21.65 2.53 5.69
N LYS A 159 -20.37 2.55 6.08
CA LYS A 159 -19.51 3.76 5.95
C LYS A 159 -19.31 4.23 4.52
N LEU A 160 -19.47 3.36 3.53
CA LEU A 160 -19.32 3.71 2.11
C LEU A 160 -20.45 4.63 1.60
N SER A 161 -21.62 4.60 2.25
CA SER A 161 -22.78 5.42 1.87
C SER A 161 -22.97 6.63 2.78
N THR A 162 -21.97 6.97 3.60
CA THR A 162 -22.07 8.08 4.56
C THR A 162 -22.26 9.43 3.84
N PRO A 163 -23.24 10.27 4.25
CA PRO A 163 -23.33 11.65 3.75
C PRO A 163 -22.29 12.56 4.40
N LYS A 164 -21.65 12.12 5.49
CA LYS A 164 -20.71 12.92 6.30
C LYS A 164 -19.42 13.23 5.53
N GLY A 165 -18.68 14.22 6.01
CA GLY A 165 -17.42 14.68 5.41
C GLY A 165 -16.26 13.68 5.44
N ASP A 166 -16.41 12.52 6.07
CA ASP A 166 -15.45 11.41 6.04
C ASP A 166 -15.55 10.55 4.76
N TRP A 167 -16.44 10.89 3.82
CA TRP A 167 -16.66 10.12 2.60
C TRP A 167 -15.38 9.90 1.78
N ALA A 168 -14.54 10.93 1.61
CA ALA A 168 -13.31 10.84 0.84
C ALA A 168 -12.27 9.94 1.54
N ALA A 169 -12.17 10.04 2.88
CA ALA A 169 -11.34 9.16 3.68
C ALA A 169 -11.78 7.69 3.56
N ASN A 170 -13.07 7.40 3.58
CA ASN A 170 -13.57 6.03 3.42
C ASN A 170 -13.16 5.43 2.07
N THR A 171 -13.23 6.22 0.99
CA THR A 171 -12.73 5.80 -0.32
C THR A 171 -11.23 5.47 -0.30
N ILE A 172 -10.42 6.33 0.33
CA ILE A 172 -8.98 6.11 0.51
C ILE A 172 -8.72 4.84 1.33
N PHE A 173 -9.47 4.63 2.41
CA PHE A 173 -9.35 3.44 3.27
C PHE A 173 -9.71 2.15 2.53
N VAL A 174 -10.76 2.16 1.69
CA VAL A 174 -11.10 0.99 0.86
C VAL A 174 -9.97 0.68 -0.11
N ALA A 175 -9.63 1.64 -0.96
CA ALA A 175 -8.66 1.44 -2.03
C ALA A 175 -7.28 1.07 -1.46
N GLY A 176 -6.81 1.80 -0.44
CA GLY A 176 -5.56 1.52 0.24
C GLY A 176 -5.58 0.20 1.01
N GLY A 177 -6.66 -0.08 1.75
CA GLY A 177 -6.79 -1.32 2.53
C GLY A 177 -6.77 -2.57 1.66
N VAL A 178 -7.47 -2.54 0.51
CA VAL A 178 -7.46 -3.66 -0.45
C VAL A 178 -6.06 -3.84 -1.04
N ALA A 179 -5.39 -2.75 -1.44
CA ALA A 179 -4.03 -2.82 -1.94
C ALA A 179 -3.05 -3.39 -0.89
N ILE A 180 -3.13 -2.94 0.36
CA ILE A 180 -2.30 -3.47 1.46
C ILE A 180 -2.56 -4.96 1.68
N ALA A 181 -3.83 -5.40 1.72
CA ALA A 181 -4.15 -6.82 1.87
C ALA A 181 -3.51 -7.69 0.76
N VAL A 182 -3.60 -7.24 -0.50
CA VAL A 182 -3.00 -7.94 -1.64
C VAL A 182 -1.48 -7.95 -1.57
N ILE A 183 -0.85 -6.80 -1.31
CA ILE A 183 0.62 -6.70 -1.21
C ILE A 183 1.13 -7.58 -0.06
N SER A 184 0.46 -7.58 1.10
CA SER A 184 0.77 -8.45 2.23
C SER A 184 0.70 -9.94 1.87
N ALA A 185 -0.34 -10.35 1.14
CA ALA A 185 -0.46 -11.73 0.65
C ALA A 185 0.67 -12.08 -0.32
N VAL A 186 1.07 -11.14 -1.19
CA VAL A 186 2.22 -11.31 -2.10
C VAL A 186 3.52 -11.48 -1.32
N ILE A 187 3.81 -10.64 -0.33
CA ILE A 187 4.99 -10.77 0.54
C ILE A 187 5.05 -12.17 1.16
N TYR A 188 3.96 -12.60 1.79
CA TYR A 188 3.91 -13.89 2.47
C TYR A 188 4.06 -15.08 1.49
N ARG A 189 3.39 -15.02 0.34
CA ARG A 189 3.50 -16.03 -0.72
C ARG A 189 4.93 -16.12 -1.26
N THR A 190 5.54 -14.98 -1.58
CA THR A 190 6.92 -14.93 -2.09
C THR A 190 7.91 -15.49 -1.08
N HIS A 191 7.77 -15.15 0.20
CA HIS A 191 8.59 -15.73 1.27
C HIS A 191 8.45 -17.26 1.32
N ARG A 192 7.22 -17.78 1.37
CA ARG A 192 6.96 -19.24 1.39
C ARG A 192 7.51 -19.96 0.16
N HIS A 193 7.44 -19.33 -1.01
CA HIS A 193 7.97 -19.89 -2.25
C HIS A 193 9.49 -20.02 -2.22
N LEU A 194 10.20 -18.95 -1.84
CA LEU A 194 11.67 -18.93 -1.80
C LEU A 194 12.24 -19.86 -0.70
N THR A 195 11.57 -19.98 0.45
CA THR A 195 12.01 -20.89 1.52
C THR A 195 11.86 -22.37 1.16
N ARG A 196 10.84 -22.74 0.36
CA ARG A 196 10.65 -24.14 -0.09
C ARG A 196 11.65 -24.60 -1.14
N GLN A 197 12.24 -23.69 -1.90
CA GLN A 197 13.26 -24.03 -2.91
C GLN A 197 14.66 -24.19 -2.32
N SER A 198 14.89 -23.67 -1.12
CA SER A 198 16.17 -23.79 -0.40
C SER A 198 16.30 -25.04 0.48
N THR A 199 15.22 -25.82 0.62
CA THR A 199 15.16 -27.10 1.34
C THR A 199 15.10 -28.25 0.35
#